data_AF-A0A9P3PET7-F1
#
_entry.id   AF-A0A9P3PET7-F1
#
_cell.length_a   1.000
_cell.length_b   1.000
_cell.length_c   1.000
_cell.angle_alpha   90.00
_cell.angle_beta   90.00
_cell.angle_gamma   90.00
#
_symmetry.space_group_name_H-M   'P 1'
#
loop_
_entity.id
_entity.type
_entity.pdbx_description
1 polymer ?
#
loop_
_entity_poly.entity_id
_entity_poly.type
_entity_poly.pdbx_seq_one_letter_code
_entity_poly.pdbx_strand_id
1 'polypeptide(L)'
;MWKASVKDIDGEILCVSQFTLMANTTKGNKPDFHRAMSTEPSRELYATFLEELGKAYKAEKIKDGRFGAMMNVSLTNEGPVTFTLDSRKFEYAEHVSDPLRSSGVSTTKHGEP
;
A
#
# COMPACT_ATOMS: atom_id res chain seq x y z
N MET A 1 -18.82 -3.48 8.56
CA MET A 1 -17.92 -4.30 7.73
C MET A 1 -16.80 -3.37 7.27
N TRP A 2 -15.55 -3.82 7.08
CA TRP A 2 -14.31 -2.98 7.08
C TRP A 2 -13.81 -2.57 8.47
N LYS A 3 -13.58 -3.53 9.37
CA LYS A 3 -13.21 -3.26 10.78
C LYS A 3 -11.84 -3.78 11.19
N ALA A 4 -11.20 -4.60 10.36
CA ALA A 4 -9.95 -5.26 10.68
C ALA A 4 -9.01 -5.17 9.47
N SER A 5 -7.76 -4.78 9.73
CA SER A 5 -6.63 -4.87 8.82
C SER A 5 -6.01 -6.27 8.85
N VAL A 6 -5.04 -6.52 7.97
CA VAL A 6 -4.25 -7.76 7.99
C VAL A 6 -3.53 -7.99 9.33
N LYS A 7 -3.13 -6.91 10.01
CA LYS A 7 -2.46 -6.99 11.32
C LYS A 7 -3.43 -7.47 12.41
N ASP A 8 -4.66 -6.95 12.38
CA ASP A 8 -5.68 -7.26 13.39
C ASP A 8 -6.12 -8.73 13.37
N ILE A 9 -6.08 -9.35 12.19
CA ILE A 9 -6.40 -10.77 11.99
C ILE A 9 -5.17 -11.69 12.00
N ASP A 10 -3.98 -11.15 12.26
CA ASP A 10 -2.70 -11.85 12.19
C ASP A 10 -2.44 -12.61 10.86
N GLY A 11 -2.88 -12.03 9.74
CA GLY A 11 -2.78 -12.61 8.41
C GLY A 11 -1.36 -12.55 7.82
N GLU A 12 -1.13 -13.31 6.75
CA GLU A 12 0.13 -13.25 5.99
C GLU A 12 0.01 -12.32 4.79
N ILE A 13 1.14 -11.76 4.35
CA ILE A 13 1.23 -10.90 3.17
C ILE A 13 2.19 -11.56 2.17
N LEU A 14 1.70 -11.84 0.95
CA LEU A 14 2.54 -12.22 -0.18
C LEU A 14 2.79 -11.01 -1.08
N CYS A 15 4.05 -10.62 -1.21
CA CYS A 15 4.50 -9.57 -2.11
C CYS A 15 5.08 -10.19 -3.39
N VAL A 16 4.67 -9.64 -4.53
CA VAL A 16 5.18 -10.04 -5.86
C VAL A 16 5.48 -8.78 -6.65
N SER A 17 6.69 -8.63 -7.16
CA SER A 17 7.05 -7.47 -7.99
C SER A 17 6.30 -7.50 -9.33
N GLN A 18 5.63 -6.39 -9.68
CA GLN A 18 4.74 -6.33 -10.85
C GLN A 18 4.88 -5.01 -11.61
N PHE A 19 5.89 -4.90 -12.48
CA PHE A 19 6.12 -3.68 -13.28
C PHE A 19 4.96 -3.36 -14.24
N THR A 20 4.17 -4.36 -14.63
CA THR A 20 3.09 -4.17 -15.60
C THR A 20 1.94 -3.30 -15.08
N LEU A 21 1.84 -3.07 -13.77
CA LEU A 21 0.91 -2.10 -13.20
C LEU A 21 1.20 -0.67 -13.70
N MET A 22 2.42 -0.41 -14.17
CA MET A 22 2.83 0.86 -14.75
C MET A 22 2.57 0.97 -16.27
N ALA A 23 1.89 -0.02 -16.87
CA ALA A 23 1.54 0.00 -18.28
C ALA A 23 0.69 1.24 -18.63
N ASN A 24 1.10 1.94 -19.67
CA ASN A 24 0.23 2.84 -20.41
C ASN A 24 -0.46 2.06 -21.53
N THR A 25 -1.79 1.97 -21.47
CA THR A 25 -2.63 1.24 -22.44
C THR A 25 -3.51 2.18 -23.28
N THR A 26 -3.23 3.48 -23.26
CA THR A 26 -4.05 4.48 -23.97
C THR A 26 -3.81 4.53 -25.49
N LYS A 27 -2.68 3.99 -25.98
CA LYS A 27 -2.25 4.06 -27.39
C LYS A 27 -2.37 2.71 -28.10
N GLY A 28 -3.55 2.10 -28.06
CA GLY A 28 -3.86 0.83 -28.74
C GLY A 28 -3.53 -0.41 -27.89
N ASN A 29 -3.40 -1.56 -28.55
CA ASN A 29 -3.38 -2.88 -27.88
C ASN A 29 -2.03 -3.27 -27.28
N LYS A 30 -0.94 -2.57 -27.62
CA LYS A 30 0.39 -2.86 -27.08
C LYS A 30 0.62 -2.01 -25.82
N PRO A 31 0.77 -2.60 -24.62
CA PRO A 31 1.12 -1.85 -23.43
C PRO A 31 2.53 -1.26 -23.55
N ASP A 32 2.69 -0.06 -23.03
CA ASP A 32 3.94 0.68 -23.00
C ASP A 32 4.38 0.94 -21.55
N PHE A 33 5.64 0.62 -21.22
CA PHE A 33 6.12 0.55 -19.84
C PHE A 33 7.19 1.59 -19.52
N HIS A 34 7.36 2.65 -20.34
CA HIS A 34 8.38 3.68 -20.10
C HIS A 34 8.27 4.38 -18.74
N ARG A 35 7.11 4.30 -18.07
CA ARG A 35 6.89 4.86 -16.72
C ARG A 35 7.33 3.93 -15.60
N ALA A 36 7.63 2.67 -15.90
CA ALA A 36 8.20 1.74 -14.93
C ALA A 36 9.65 2.12 -14.65
N MET A 37 10.06 1.96 -13.39
CA MET A 37 11.46 2.09 -13.00
C MET A 37 12.31 1.00 -13.69
N SER A 38 13.56 1.32 -14.03
CA SER A 38 14.49 0.34 -14.59
C SER A 38 14.84 -0.77 -13.60
N THR A 39 15.24 -1.94 -14.11
CA THR A 39 15.39 -3.17 -13.33
C THR A 39 16.25 -3.02 -12.07
N GLU A 40 17.44 -2.42 -12.16
CA GLU A 40 18.37 -2.35 -11.03
C GLU A 40 17.84 -1.49 -9.86
N PRO A 41 17.51 -0.20 -10.05
CA PRO A 41 16.94 0.60 -8.95
C PRO A 41 15.58 0.04 -8.48
N SER A 42 14.81 -0.62 -9.34
CA SER A 42 13.55 -1.24 -8.90
C SER A 42 13.75 -2.47 -8.02
N ARG A 43 14.85 -3.23 -8.21
CA ARG A 43 15.21 -4.35 -7.33
C ARG A 43 15.57 -3.83 -5.94
N GLU A 44 16.41 -2.79 -5.87
CA GLU A 44 16.80 -2.16 -4.62
C GLU A 44 15.58 -1.60 -3.88
N LEU A 45 14.73 -0.84 -4.58
CA LEU A 45 13.50 -0.30 -4.01
C LEU A 45 12.56 -1.39 -3.49
N TYR A 46 12.39 -2.49 -4.25
CA TYR A 46 11.55 -3.60 -3.83
C TYR A 46 12.11 -4.30 -2.58
N ALA A 47 13.42 -4.49 -2.49
CA ALA A 47 14.06 -5.05 -1.30
C ALA A 47 13.85 -4.15 -0.07
N THR A 48 14.06 -2.83 -0.21
CA THR A 48 13.77 -1.87 0.86
C THR A 48 12.31 -1.88 1.26
N PHE A 49 11.38 -1.98 0.30
CA PHE A 49 9.95 -2.09 0.59
C PHE A 49 9.63 -3.31 1.47
N LEU A 50 10.19 -4.49 1.16
CA LEU A 50 9.98 -5.69 1.97
C LEU A 50 10.57 -5.56 3.38
N GLU A 51 11.74 -4.94 3.49
CA GLU A 51 12.39 -4.68 4.79
C GLU A 51 11.53 -3.76 5.67
N GLU A 52 11.06 -2.64 5.13
CA GLU A 52 10.21 -1.70 5.84
C GLU A 52 8.85 -2.31 6.19
N LEU A 53 8.28 -3.14 5.30
CA LEU A 53 7.05 -3.87 5.57
C LEU A 53 7.23 -4.88 6.72
N GLY A 54 8.36 -5.59 6.75
CA GLY A 54 8.73 -6.49 7.84
C GLY A 54 8.88 -5.78 9.17
N LYS A 55 9.53 -4.61 9.21
CA LYS A 55 9.64 -3.75 10.41
C LYS A 55 8.28 -3.23 10.87
N ALA A 56 7.40 -2.86 9.94
CA ALA A 56 6.09 -2.31 10.26
C ALA A 56 5.06 -3.36 10.71
N TYR A 57 5.31 -4.65 10.46
CA TYR A 57 4.39 -5.73 10.83
C TYR A 57 5.09 -6.86 11.60
N LYS A 58 5.41 -7.96 10.92
CA LYS A 58 6.08 -9.16 11.45
C LYS A 58 6.84 -9.78 10.30
N ALA A 59 8.18 -9.78 10.35
CA ALA A 59 9.01 -10.22 9.24
C ALA A 59 8.68 -11.66 8.78
N GLU A 60 8.33 -12.55 9.72
CA GLU A 60 7.97 -13.94 9.44
C GLU A 60 6.64 -14.12 8.69
N LYS A 61 5.77 -13.11 8.70
CA LYS A 61 4.47 -13.08 8.00
C LYS A 61 4.56 -12.45 6.60
N ILE A 62 5.71 -11.86 6.25
CA ILE A 62 5.95 -11.30 4.91
C ILE A 62 6.58 -12.39 4.05
N LYS A 63 5.90 -12.77 2.98
CA LYS A 63 6.40 -13.70 1.96
C LYS A 63 6.75 -12.93 0.71
N ASP A 64 7.85 -13.29 0.08
CA ASP A 64 8.30 -12.74 -1.20
C ASP A 64 8.14 -13.78 -2.32
N GLY A 65 7.88 -13.30 -3.53
CA GLY A 65 8.15 -14.04 -4.74
C GLY A 65 9.64 -14.03 -5.07
N ARG A 66 9.96 -14.01 -6.38
CA ARG A 66 11.33 -13.88 -6.87
C ARG A 66 11.41 -12.75 -7.88
N PHE A 67 12.05 -11.65 -7.49
CA PHE A 67 12.14 -10.46 -8.33
C PHE A 67 12.70 -10.77 -9.73
N GLY A 68 11.97 -10.35 -10.77
CA GLY A 68 12.38 -10.50 -12.17
C GLY A 68 12.31 -11.92 -12.72
N ALA A 69 11.84 -12.90 -11.93
CA ALA A 69 11.59 -14.25 -12.42
C ALA A 69 10.21 -14.33 -13.07
N MET A 70 10.07 -15.20 -14.07
CA MET A 70 8.75 -15.65 -14.52
C MET A 70 8.15 -16.55 -13.43
N MET A 71 6.92 -16.24 -13.02
CA MET A 71 6.26 -16.87 -11.88
C MET A 71 4.83 -17.26 -12.22
N ASN A 72 4.40 -18.41 -11.69
CA ASN A 72 2.99 -18.78 -11.61
C ASN A 72 2.51 -18.50 -10.18
N VAL A 73 1.71 -17.46 -10.01
CA VAL A 73 1.16 -17.06 -8.70
C VAL A 73 -0.27 -17.59 -8.58
N SER A 74 -0.50 -18.50 -7.64
CA SER A 74 -1.84 -19.00 -7.30
C SER A 74 -2.42 -18.15 -6.18
N LEU A 75 -3.70 -17.80 -6.29
CA LEU A 75 -4.43 -17.09 -5.24
C LEU A 75 -5.89 -17.52 -5.20
N THR A 76 -6.45 -17.57 -3.99
CA THR A 76 -7.89 -17.65 -3.77
C THR A 76 -8.36 -16.30 -3.24
N ASN A 77 -9.24 -15.61 -3.99
CA ASN A 77 -9.73 -14.30 -3.59
C ASN A 77 -11.07 -14.43 -2.85
N GLU A 78 -10.97 -14.58 -1.53
CA GLU A 78 -12.12 -14.68 -0.62
C GLU A 78 -12.88 -13.34 -0.58
N GLY A 79 -14.02 -13.25 -1.27
CA GLY A 79 -14.81 -12.03 -1.43
C GLY A 79 -15.54 -11.98 -2.78
N PRO A 80 -14.89 -11.56 -3.89
CA PRO A 80 -13.53 -11.05 -3.99
C PRO A 80 -13.43 -9.58 -3.56
N VAL A 81 -12.30 -9.22 -2.96
CA VAL A 81 -11.98 -7.83 -2.59
C VAL A 81 -10.68 -7.43 -3.27
N THR A 82 -10.64 -6.27 -3.92
CA THR A 82 -9.44 -5.78 -4.61
C THR A 82 -9.33 -4.28 -4.48
N PHE A 83 -8.17 -3.82 -4.04
CA PHE A 83 -7.83 -2.40 -3.92
C PHE A 83 -6.65 -2.07 -4.83
N THR A 84 -6.68 -0.90 -5.43
CA THR A 84 -5.53 -0.32 -6.13
C THR A 84 -5.02 0.85 -5.30
N LEU A 85 -3.75 0.81 -4.91
CA LEU A 85 -3.09 1.85 -4.14
C LEU A 85 -1.98 2.47 -4.99
N ASP A 86 -1.99 3.80 -5.13
CA ASP A 86 -0.94 4.56 -5.80
C ASP A 86 -0.43 5.64 -4.85
N SER A 87 0.85 5.57 -4.47
CA SER A 87 1.42 6.48 -3.49
C SER A 87 1.44 7.94 -3.91
N ARG A 88 1.23 8.21 -5.20
CA ARG A 88 1.15 9.58 -5.75
C ARG A 88 -0.26 10.16 -5.70
N LYS A 89 -1.26 9.36 -5.32
CA LYS A 89 -2.69 9.72 -5.37
C LYS A 89 -3.41 9.46 -4.04
N PHE A 90 -2.70 9.50 -2.91
CA PHE A 90 -3.33 9.25 -1.62
C PHE A 90 -4.37 10.33 -1.27
N GLU A 91 -5.62 9.91 -1.12
CA GLU A 91 -6.66 10.61 -0.39
C GLU A 91 -6.83 9.89 0.96
N TYR A 92 -6.68 10.61 2.07
CA TYR A 92 -6.92 10.04 3.39
C TYR A 92 -8.43 9.87 3.61
N ALA A 93 -8.88 8.70 4.06
CA ALA A 93 -10.10 8.65 4.85
C ALA A 93 -9.75 9.26 6.21
N GLU A 94 -10.38 10.39 6.56
CA GLU A 94 -10.10 11.08 7.81
C GLU A 94 -10.09 10.10 9.00
N HIS A 95 -9.01 10.12 9.77
CA HIS A 95 -8.98 9.51 11.09
C HIS A 95 -9.91 10.35 11.98
N VAL A 96 -11.15 9.88 12.19
CA VAL A 96 -11.98 10.42 13.27
C VAL A 96 -11.36 9.93 14.59
N SER A 97 -10.40 10.67 15.12
CA SER A 97 -10.04 10.58 16.53
C SER A 97 -11.20 11.18 17.32
N ASP A 98 -11.98 10.34 17.96
CA ASP A 98 -13.09 10.74 18.84
C ASP A 98 -12.57 11.63 19.99
N PRO A 99 -12.98 12.91 20.09
CA PRO A 99 -12.48 13.85 21.10
C PRO A 99 -13.11 13.73 22.50
N LEU A 100 -13.98 12.75 22.77
CA LEU A 100 -14.74 12.72 24.04
C LEU A 100 -13.93 12.31 25.30
N ARG A 101 -12.60 12.46 25.31
CA ARG A 101 -11.77 12.31 26.52
C ARG A 101 -11.05 13.63 26.89
N SER A 102 -11.50 14.17 28.02
CA SER A 102 -10.91 15.21 28.90
C SER A 102 -11.17 16.70 28.61
N SER A 103 -12.33 17.17 29.06
CA SER A 103 -12.53 18.28 30.02
C SER A 103 -11.40 19.32 30.24
N GLY A 104 -11.71 20.61 30.00
CA GLY A 104 -11.09 21.76 30.70
C GLY A 104 -11.08 23.11 29.94
N VAL A 105 -12.10 23.96 30.19
CA VAL A 105 -12.12 25.46 30.37
C VAL A 105 -10.80 26.23 30.07
N SER A 106 -10.65 27.41 29.41
CA SER A 106 -11.45 28.66 29.21
C SER A 106 -10.84 29.57 28.10
N THR A 107 -11.68 30.37 27.40
CA THR A 107 -11.55 31.77 26.87
C THR A 107 -10.16 32.37 26.50
N THR A 108 -9.92 33.09 25.38
CA THR A 108 -10.56 34.35 24.89
C THR A 108 -10.22 34.66 23.41
N LYS A 109 -11.12 35.42 22.74
CA LYS A 109 -11.02 36.00 21.39
C LYS A 109 -10.01 37.14 21.25
N HIS A 110 -9.49 37.33 20.03
CA HIS A 110 -9.26 38.59 19.27
C HIS A 110 -8.35 38.23 18.07
N GLY A 111 -8.50 38.64 16.81
CA GLY A 111 -9.25 39.69 16.12
C GLY A 111 -8.38 40.02 14.89
N GLU A 112 -8.94 39.91 13.68
CA GLU A 112 -8.28 40.25 12.40
C GLU A 112 -7.86 41.73 12.33
N PRO A 113 -7.04 42.09 11.35
CA PRO A 113 -7.61 42.55 10.07
C PRO A 113 -7.15 41.77 8.83
#